data_AF-A0A7X9DMQ8-F1
#
_entry.id   AF-A0A7X9DMQ8-F1
#
_cell.length_a   1.000
_cell.length_b   1.000
_cell.length_c   1.000
_cell.angle_alpha   90.00
_cell.angle_beta   90.00
_cell.angle_gamma   90.00
#
_symmetry.space_group_name_H-M   'P 1'
#
loop_
_entity.id
_entity.type
_entity.pdbx_description
1 polymer ?
#
loop_
_entity_poly.entity_id
_entity_poly.type
_entity_poly.pdbx_seq_one_letter_code
_entity_poly.pdbx_strand_id
1 'polypeptide(L)'
;MRTIPPVSLLFLLVVLRPAAAQEILSRRVSPPPASPEKITQKQTGLKKSQTLLELPFYDDFSRFPLPCYPDQSLWSDSLVYINNSYPVNPPSVGVATFDAVNAQGNLYPNAGTRPFYADALTSRPINLKYSPSDNIYLSFYY
;
A
#
# COMPACT_ATOMS: atom_id res chain seq x y z
N MET A 1 31.87 -4.88 50.31
CA MET A 1 31.09 -5.51 49.22
C MET A 1 29.65 -5.60 49.67
N ARG A 2 28.70 -4.93 49.01
CA ARG A 2 27.28 -4.97 49.38
C ARG A 2 26.60 -6.14 48.67
N THR A 3 26.13 -7.11 49.45
CA THR A 3 25.45 -8.32 48.95
C THR A 3 23.97 -8.00 48.72
N ILE A 4 23.45 -8.32 47.53
CA ILE A 4 22.02 -8.16 47.21
C ILE A 4 21.25 -9.25 47.98
N PRO A 5 20.23 -8.90 48.78
CA PRO A 5 19.44 -9.90 49.50
C PRO A 5 18.66 -10.79 48.52
N PRO A 6 18.54 -12.09 48.78
CA PRO A 6 17.94 -13.06 47.85
C PRO A 6 16.48 -12.71 47.49
N VAL A 7 15.77 -12.02 48.39
CA VAL A 7 14.40 -11.54 48.17
C VAL A 7 14.34 -10.45 47.08
N SER A 8 15.32 -9.55 47.02
CA SER A 8 15.40 -8.55 45.94
C SER A 8 15.73 -9.18 44.60
N LEU A 9 16.50 -10.27 44.57
CA LEU A 9 16.80 -11.01 43.34
C LEU A 9 15.56 -11.72 42.79
N LEU A 10 14.74 -12.30 43.67
CA LEU A 10 13.48 -12.94 43.31
C LEU A 10 12.47 -11.92 42.74
N PHE A 11 12.40 -10.73 43.35
CA PHE A 11 11.54 -9.65 42.87
C PHE A 11 11.97 -9.14 41.48
N LEU A 12 13.28 -9.06 41.22
CA LEU A 12 13.80 -8.65 39.91
C LEU A 12 13.44 -9.65 38.80
N LEU A 13 13.49 -10.95 39.09
CA LEU A 13 13.14 -12.02 38.13
C LEU A 13 11.64 -12.09 37.79
N VAL A 14 10.75 -11.65 38.68
CA VAL A 14 9.29 -11.64 38.45
C VAL A 14 8.85 -10.45 37.59
N VAL A 15 9.62 -9.36 37.57
CA VAL A 15 9.32 -8.16 36.75
C VAL A 15 9.83 -8.29 35.31
N LEU A 16 10.77 -9.20 35.07
CA LEU A 16 11.21 -9.60 33.72
C LEU A 16 10.14 -10.46 33.05
N ARG A 17 9.06 -9.82 32.58
CA ARG A 17 8.16 -10.47 31.63
C ARG A 17 8.92 -10.69 30.33
N PRO A 18 8.97 -11.92 29.78
CA PRO A 18 9.51 -12.12 28.45
C PRO A 18 8.68 -11.27 27.49
N ALA A 19 9.33 -10.33 26.80
CA ALA A 19 8.73 -9.66 25.67
C ALA A 19 8.52 -10.74 24.61
N ALA A 20 7.28 -11.24 24.50
CA ALA A 20 6.88 -12.04 23.36
C ALA A 20 6.90 -11.11 22.15
N ALA A 21 8.06 -11.00 21.49
CA ALA A 21 8.13 -10.60 20.10
C ALA A 21 7.52 -11.74 19.29
N GLN A 22 6.18 -11.83 19.30
CA GLN A 22 5.48 -12.78 18.46
C GLN A 22 5.66 -12.30 17.02
N GLU A 23 6.46 -13.02 16.22
CA GLU A 23 6.45 -12.82 14.78
C GLU A 23 5.05 -13.13 14.28
N ILE A 24 4.35 -12.11 13.80
CA ILE A 24 3.16 -12.35 13.00
C ILE A 24 3.69 -12.70 11.61
N LEU A 25 3.62 -13.98 11.24
CA LEU A 25 3.67 -14.45 9.86
C LEU A 25 2.44 -13.96 9.10
N SER A 26 2.26 -12.64 9.02
CA SER A 26 1.31 -12.00 8.11
C SER A 26 2.00 -11.88 6.76
N ARG A 27 2.33 -13.01 6.12
CA ARG A 27 2.34 -13.00 4.66
C ARG A 27 0.88 -12.92 4.24
N ARG A 28 0.27 -11.75 4.39
CA ARG A 28 -1.05 -11.48 3.83
C ARG A 28 -0.82 -11.40 2.34
N VAL A 29 -1.24 -12.43 1.61
CA VAL A 29 -1.09 -12.55 0.15
C VAL A 29 -2.12 -11.69 -0.60
N SER A 30 -3.04 -11.03 0.11
CA SER A 30 -4.09 -10.23 -0.50
C SER A 30 -4.40 -8.96 0.28
N PRO A 31 -4.87 -7.89 -0.42
CA PRO A 31 -5.52 -6.77 0.24
C PRO A 31 -6.59 -7.29 1.21
N PRO A 32 -6.76 -6.67 2.40
CA PRO A 32 -7.88 -7.03 3.25
C PRO A 32 -9.15 -6.97 2.41
N PRO A 33 -10.03 -7.99 2.46
CA PRO A 33 -11.26 -7.96 1.71
C PRO A 33 -11.91 -6.62 2.01
N ALA A 34 -12.15 -5.82 0.97
CA ALA A 34 -12.95 -4.62 1.13
C ALA A 34 -14.16 -5.08 1.95
N SER A 35 -14.34 -4.51 3.15
CA SER A 35 -15.54 -4.78 3.94
C SER A 35 -16.72 -4.67 2.97
N PRO A 36 -17.73 -5.55 3.03
CA PRO A 36 -18.90 -5.45 2.17
C PRO A 36 -19.69 -4.19 2.53
N GLU A 37 -19.11 -3.01 2.31
CA GLU A 37 -19.84 -1.81 2.01
C GLU A 37 -20.56 -2.14 0.71
N LYS A 38 -21.86 -2.34 0.87
CA LYS A 38 -22.83 -2.16 -0.21
C LYS A 38 -22.34 -0.96 -1.01
N ILE A 39 -21.91 -1.19 -2.24
CA ILE A 39 -21.69 -0.14 -3.23
C ILE A 39 -23.06 0.45 -3.53
N THR A 40 -23.61 1.20 -2.58
CA THR A 40 -24.64 2.18 -2.86
C THR A 40 -23.83 3.30 -3.49
N GLN A 41 -23.76 3.32 -4.82
CA GLN A 41 -23.31 4.49 -5.54
C GLN A 41 -24.27 5.63 -5.23
N LYS A 42 -24.11 6.27 -4.07
CA LYS A 42 -24.69 7.57 -3.83
C LYS A 42 -23.76 8.54 -4.53
N GLN A 43 -23.94 8.64 -5.86
CA GLN A 43 -23.33 9.69 -6.66
C GLN A 43 -23.94 11.04 -6.23
N THR A 44 -23.52 11.56 -5.08
CA THR A 44 -23.63 12.98 -4.82
C THR A 44 -22.62 13.65 -5.72
N GLY A 45 -23.08 14.09 -6.89
CA GLY A 45 -22.28 14.81 -7.87
C GLY A 45 -21.77 16.13 -7.32
N LEU A 46 -20.67 16.08 -6.56
CA LEU A 46 -19.73 17.19 -6.55
C LEU A 46 -18.89 17.01 -7.81
N LYS A 47 -19.18 17.83 -8.83
CA LYS A 47 -18.21 18.10 -9.90
C LYS A 47 -17.00 18.78 -9.26
N LYS A 48 -16.14 18.00 -8.63
CA LYS A 48 -14.80 18.44 -8.22
C LYS A 48 -14.10 18.76 -9.54
N SER A 49 -13.88 20.04 -9.80
CA SER A 49 -13.00 20.48 -10.88
C SER A 49 -11.72 19.66 -10.76
N GLN A 50 -11.44 18.80 -11.75
CA GLN A 50 -10.27 17.95 -11.70
C GLN A 50 -9.06 18.84 -11.92
N THR A 51 -8.42 19.26 -10.82
CA THR A 51 -7.13 19.95 -10.85
C THR A 51 -6.11 19.01 -11.50
N LEU A 52 -5.42 19.49 -12.54
CA LEU A 52 -4.32 18.75 -13.16
C LEU A 52 -3.18 18.62 -12.16
N LEU A 53 -2.53 17.45 -12.14
CA LEU A 53 -1.27 17.28 -11.42
C LEU A 53 -0.15 17.98 -12.20
N GLU A 54 0.78 18.64 -11.51
CA GLU A 54 1.93 19.29 -12.14
C GLU A 54 3.18 18.41 -12.05
N LEU A 55 4.17 18.70 -12.90
CA LEU A 55 5.49 18.07 -12.81
C LEU A 55 6.35 18.75 -11.73
N PRO A 56 7.24 18.01 -11.04
CA PRO A 56 7.41 16.56 -11.10
C PRO A 56 6.27 15.80 -10.41
N PHE A 57 5.81 14.71 -11.03
CA PHE A 57 4.86 13.76 -10.45
C PHE A 57 5.62 12.55 -9.90
N TYR A 58 5.39 12.20 -8.64
CA TYR A 58 6.07 11.09 -7.96
C TYR A 58 5.18 10.52 -6.84
N ASP A 59 5.23 9.20 -6.69
CA ASP A 59 4.66 8.49 -5.54
C ASP A 59 5.58 7.34 -5.13
N ASP A 60 5.84 7.23 -3.84
CA ASP A 60 6.66 6.17 -3.23
C ASP A 60 5.80 5.15 -2.47
N PHE A 61 4.48 5.35 -2.49
CA PHE A 61 3.47 4.52 -1.85
C PHE A 61 3.67 4.34 -0.34
N SER A 62 4.43 5.22 0.31
CA SER A 62 4.69 5.18 1.76
C SER A 62 3.48 5.65 2.59
N ARG A 63 2.51 6.28 1.93
CA ARG A 63 1.20 6.56 2.53
C ARG A 63 0.44 5.24 2.56
N PHE A 64 0.24 4.69 3.76
CA PHE A 64 -0.58 3.50 3.98
C PHE A 64 -1.98 3.90 4.46
N PRO A 65 -2.85 4.50 3.61
CA PRO A 65 -4.22 4.75 4.02
C PRO A 65 -4.90 3.42 4.32
N LEU A 66 -5.84 3.42 5.26
CA LEU A 66 -6.78 2.32 5.39
C LEU A 66 -8.05 2.72 4.62
N PRO A 67 -8.52 1.91 3.65
CA PRO A 67 -7.93 0.67 3.14
C PRO A 67 -6.71 0.90 2.23
N CYS A 68 -5.72 -0.03 2.24
CA CYS A 68 -4.39 0.13 1.61
C CYS A 68 -4.39 0.17 0.08
N TYR A 69 -5.00 1.22 -0.47
CA TYR A 69 -5.06 1.56 -1.88
C TYR A 69 -4.18 2.77 -2.19
N PRO A 70 -3.89 3.03 -3.47
CA PRO A 70 -3.16 4.22 -3.88
C PRO A 70 -3.81 5.51 -3.40
N ASP A 71 -3.00 6.54 -3.20
CA ASP A 71 -3.47 7.88 -2.83
C ASP A 71 -4.41 8.42 -3.91
N GLN A 72 -5.70 8.53 -3.60
CA GLN A 72 -6.72 9.00 -4.54
C GLN A 72 -6.58 10.48 -4.90
N SER A 73 -5.65 11.23 -4.30
CA SER A 73 -5.26 12.56 -4.79
C SER A 73 -4.35 12.46 -6.03
N LEU A 74 -3.62 11.37 -6.19
CA LEU A 74 -2.64 11.09 -7.25
C LEU A 74 -3.16 10.09 -8.29
N TRP A 75 -3.92 9.09 -7.85
CA TRP A 75 -4.41 7.98 -8.68
C TRP A 75 -5.94 7.97 -8.76
N SER A 76 -6.48 7.57 -9.91
CA SER A 76 -7.93 7.56 -10.16
C SER A 76 -8.60 6.22 -9.90
N ASP A 77 -7.83 5.14 -9.76
CA ASP A 77 -8.33 3.79 -9.51
C ASP A 77 -7.87 3.24 -8.16
N SER A 78 -8.26 2.00 -7.87
CA SER A 78 -7.90 1.27 -6.65
C SER A 78 -7.75 -0.22 -6.98
N LEU A 79 -7.02 -0.49 -8.08
CA LEU A 79 -6.85 -1.83 -8.67
C LEU A 79 -5.46 -2.43 -8.39
N VAL A 80 -4.69 -1.84 -7.47
CA VAL A 80 -3.42 -2.39 -6.96
C VAL A 80 -3.42 -2.32 -5.44
N TYR A 81 -2.63 -3.19 -4.82
CA TYR A 81 -2.49 -3.24 -3.37
C TYR A 81 -1.23 -2.51 -2.89
N ILE A 82 -1.38 -1.57 -1.96
CA ILE A 82 -0.25 -0.88 -1.33
C ILE A 82 0.19 -1.63 -0.07
N ASN A 83 1.46 -2.04 -0.01
CA ASN A 83 2.01 -2.73 1.16
C ASN A 83 3.50 -2.45 1.37
N ASN A 84 4.04 -2.97 2.47
CA ASN A 84 5.46 -2.89 2.83
C ASN A 84 6.07 -4.27 3.16
N SER A 85 5.36 -5.34 2.86
CA SER A 85 5.71 -6.70 3.27
C SER A 85 6.21 -7.59 2.14
N TYR A 86 5.87 -7.27 0.89
CA TYR A 86 6.30 -8.03 -0.28
C TYR A 86 7.67 -7.64 -0.84
N PRO A 87 8.10 -6.37 -0.83
CA PRO A 87 9.31 -5.99 -1.54
C PRO A 87 10.55 -6.49 -0.78
N VAL A 88 11.60 -6.82 -1.53
CA VAL A 88 12.90 -7.19 -0.98
C VAL A 88 13.84 -6.00 -1.14
N ASN A 89 14.30 -5.42 -0.03
CA ASN A 89 15.17 -4.23 0.01
C ASN A 89 14.67 -3.07 -0.88
N PRO A 90 13.43 -2.59 -0.73
CA PRO A 90 12.93 -1.47 -1.51
C PRO A 90 13.65 -0.16 -1.18
N PRO A 91 13.66 0.82 -2.10
CA PRO A 91 14.24 2.15 -1.88
C PRO A 91 13.42 3.03 -0.91
N SER A 92 12.13 2.73 -0.71
CA SER A 92 11.24 3.34 0.29
C SER A 92 10.40 2.26 0.98
N VAL A 93 9.57 2.64 1.96
CA VAL A 93 8.77 1.69 2.76
C VAL A 93 7.55 1.13 2.02
N GLY A 94 7.05 1.79 0.98
CA GLY A 94 5.84 1.40 0.26
C GLY A 94 6.10 0.74 -1.10
N VAL A 95 5.20 -0.17 -1.50
CA VAL A 95 5.15 -0.73 -2.86
C VAL A 95 3.71 -0.88 -3.34
N ALA A 96 3.47 -0.55 -4.60
CA ALA A 96 2.26 -0.93 -5.32
C ALA A 96 2.44 -2.34 -5.91
N THR A 97 1.57 -3.27 -5.52
CA THR A 97 1.63 -4.66 -5.98
C THR A 97 0.60 -4.94 -7.04
N PHE A 98 1.07 -5.59 -8.12
CA PHE A 98 0.29 -6.12 -9.23
C PHE A 98 0.45 -7.65 -9.19
N ASP A 99 -0.53 -8.35 -8.64
CA ASP A 99 -0.47 -9.79 -8.32
C ASP A 99 -1.60 -10.61 -8.96
N ALA A 100 -2.42 -9.97 -9.81
CA ALA A 100 -3.56 -10.54 -10.50
C ALA A 100 -4.66 -11.07 -9.56
N VAL A 101 -4.73 -10.58 -8.32
CA VAL A 101 -5.86 -10.82 -7.43
C VAL A 101 -6.68 -9.55 -7.21
N ASN A 102 -8.00 -9.69 -7.19
CA ASN A 102 -8.91 -8.59 -6.94
C ASN A 102 -8.95 -8.21 -5.45
N ALA A 103 -9.71 -7.16 -5.12
CA ALA A 103 -9.90 -6.66 -3.76
C ALA A 103 -10.46 -7.69 -2.76
N GLN A 104 -10.96 -8.83 -3.22
CA GLN A 104 -11.44 -9.95 -2.41
C GLN A 104 -10.40 -11.08 -2.28
N GLY A 105 -9.21 -10.92 -2.87
CA GLY A 105 -8.15 -11.93 -2.89
C GLY A 105 -8.37 -13.08 -3.86
N ASN A 106 -9.29 -12.93 -4.83
CA ASN A 106 -9.53 -13.94 -5.87
C ASN A 106 -8.85 -13.54 -7.17
N LEU A 107 -8.41 -14.52 -7.95
CA LEU A 107 -8.01 -14.26 -9.34
C LEU A 107 -9.14 -13.58 -10.12
N TYR A 108 -8.78 -12.72 -11.08
CA TYR A 108 -9.77 -12.13 -11.98
C TYR A 108 -10.54 -13.22 -12.76
N PRO A 109 -11.84 -13.02 -13.09
CA PRO A 109 -12.66 -14.07 -13.72
C PRO A 109 -12.15 -14.59 -15.06
N ASN A 110 -11.38 -13.78 -15.77
CA ASN A 110 -10.74 -14.09 -17.05
C ASN A 110 -9.31 -14.61 -16.90
N ALA A 111 -8.84 -14.83 -15.67
CA ALA A 111 -7.51 -15.36 -15.43
C ALA A 111 -7.36 -16.76 -16.03
N GLY A 112 -6.26 -16.97 -16.74
CA GLY A 112 -5.98 -18.22 -17.42
C GLY A 112 -4.58 -18.22 -18.03
N THR A 113 -4.33 -19.16 -18.93
CA THR A 113 -3.03 -19.30 -19.62
C THR A 113 -2.81 -18.29 -20.75
N ARG A 114 -3.87 -17.57 -21.15
CA ARG A 114 -3.80 -16.50 -22.14
C ARG A 114 -3.66 -15.15 -21.43
N PRO A 115 -2.98 -14.15 -22.03
CA PRO A 115 -2.92 -12.81 -21.47
C PRO A 115 -4.31 -12.23 -21.22
N PHE A 116 -4.46 -11.56 -20.08
CA PHE A 116 -5.70 -10.93 -19.66
C PHE A 116 -5.40 -9.61 -18.94
N TYR A 117 -6.40 -8.73 -18.89
CA TYR A 117 -6.32 -7.51 -18.11
C TYR A 117 -6.59 -7.83 -16.64
N ALA A 118 -5.65 -7.50 -15.77
CA ALA A 118 -5.69 -7.72 -14.34
C ALA A 118 -5.61 -6.36 -13.61
N ASP A 119 -4.54 -6.15 -12.86
CA ASP A 119 -4.31 -4.94 -12.09
C ASP A 119 -3.86 -3.78 -12.96
N ALA A 120 -4.24 -2.58 -12.55
CA ALA A 120 -3.87 -1.34 -13.22
C ALA A 120 -3.70 -0.21 -12.21
N LEU A 121 -2.88 0.76 -12.58
CA LEU A 121 -2.62 1.93 -11.77
C LEU A 121 -2.65 3.17 -12.67
N THR A 122 -3.76 3.90 -12.58
CA THR A 122 -4.07 5.03 -13.46
C THR A 122 -3.88 6.33 -12.70
N SER A 123 -2.95 7.17 -13.14
CA SER A 123 -2.76 8.48 -12.52
C SER A 123 -3.98 9.37 -12.78
N ARG A 124 -4.17 10.39 -11.95
CA ARG A 124 -4.96 11.54 -12.37
C ARG A 124 -4.30 12.24 -13.55
N PRO A 125 -5.06 13.04 -14.32
CA PRO A 125 -4.50 13.80 -15.43
C PRO A 125 -3.32 14.65 -14.97
N ILE A 126 -2.17 14.42 -15.59
CA ILE A 126 -0.95 15.21 -15.37
C ILE A 126 -0.91 16.27 -16.47
N ASN A 127 -0.69 17.53 -16.09
CA ASN A 127 -0.40 18.60 -17.03
C ASN A 127 0.89 18.25 -17.76
N LEU A 128 0.81 18.08 -19.08
CA LEU A 128 1.96 17.86 -19.95
C LEU A 128 2.14 19.00 -20.96
N LYS A 129 1.55 20.17 -20.69
CA LYS A 129 1.68 21.37 -21.53
C LYS A 129 3.04 22.04 -21.32
N TYR A 130 4.09 21.35 -21.72
CA TYR A 130 5.49 21.77 -21.71
C TYR A 130 6.01 21.84 -23.15
N SER A 131 7.18 22.47 -23.35
CA SER A 131 7.81 22.49 -24.65
C SER A 131 8.29 21.08 -25.03
N PRO A 132 8.22 20.68 -26.32
CA PRO A 132 8.84 19.42 -26.77
C PRO A 132 10.34 19.31 -26.43
N SER A 133 11.03 20.43 -26.21
CA SER A 133 12.42 20.49 -25.76
C SER A 133 12.64 20.10 -24.30
N ASP A 134 11.59 20.07 -23.47
CA ASP A 134 11.69 19.93 -22.02
C ASP A 134 11.99 18.49 -21.55
N ASN A 135 12.13 17.54 -22.48
CA ASN A 135 12.52 16.14 -22.26
C ASN A 135 11.84 15.51 -21.03
N ILE A 136 10.55 15.18 -21.15
CA ILE A 136 9.77 14.56 -20.08
C ILE A 136 9.95 13.05 -20.12
N TYR A 137 10.27 12.45 -18.96
CA TYR A 137 10.44 11.01 -18.80
C TYR A 137 9.46 10.46 -17.77
N LEU A 138 9.00 9.24 -18.01
CA LEU A 138 8.27 8.42 -17.04
C LEU A 138 9.15 7.23 -16.67
N SER A 139 9.35 7.01 -15.38
CA SER A 139 10.21 5.94 -14.86
C SER A 139 9.62 5.33 -13.60
N PHE A 140 9.99 4.08 -13.33
CA PHE A 140 9.53 3.31 -12.18
C PHE A 140 10.68 2.47 -11.64
N TYR A 141 10.64 2.15 -10.35
CA TYR A 141 11.49 1.13 -9.73
C TYR A 141 10.64 -0.11 -9.46
N TYR A 142 11.03 -1.27 -9.99
CA TYR A 142 10.25 -2.52 -9.93
C TYR A 142 11.14 -3.75 -9.79
#